data_AF-A0A0D6AJ29-F1
#
_entry.id   AF-A0A0D6AJ29-F1
#
_cell.length_a   1.000
_cell.length_b   1.000
_cell.length_c   1.000
_cell.angle_alpha   90.00
_cell.angle_beta   90.00
_cell.angle_gamma   90.00
#
_symmetry.space_group_name_H-M   'P 1'
#
loop_
_entity.id
_entity.type
_entity.pdbx_description
1 polymer ?
#
loop_
_entity_poly.entity_id
_entity_poly.type
_entity_poly.pdbx_seq_one_letter_code
_entity_poly.pdbx_strand_id
1 'polypeptide(L)' 'METIHEHDVFGEGALVQLDHTRFTTAMAKTDYQLAELNRERFLFLLQEIPLFALKIVRSLSSRLHNLLFYNN' A
#
# COMPACT_ATOMS: atom_id res chain seq x y z
N MET A 1 13.64 -8.08 -5.07
CA MET A 1 13.27 -6.64 -5.01
C MET A 1 11.87 -6.52 -5.60
N GLU A 2 10.89 -6.04 -4.84
CA GLU A 2 9.50 -5.91 -5.30
C GLU A 2 9.35 -4.73 -6.28
N THR A 3 8.48 -4.87 -7.27
CA THR A 3 8.02 -3.77 -8.13
C THR A 3 6.51 -3.68 -7.99
N ILE A 4 6.01 -2.48 -7.70
CA ILE A 4 4.59 -2.19 -7.61
C ILE A 4 4.13 -1.48 -8.89
N HIS A 5 2.85 -1.60 -9.20
CA HIS A 5 2.25 -1.09 -10.42
C HIS A 5 1.07 -0.15 -10.12
N GLU A 6 0.43 0.35 -11.17
CA GLU A 6 -0.77 1.16 -11.03
C GLU A 6 -1.82 0.44 -10.17
N HIS A 7 -2.50 1.20 -9.31
CA HIS A 7 -3.48 0.71 -8.32
C HIS A 7 -2.89 0.00 -7.10
N ASP A 8 -1.58 -0.21 -7.03
CA ASP A 8 -0.95 -0.66 -5.80
C ASP A 8 -0.80 0.49 -4.79
N VAL A 9 -0.72 0.09 -3.52
CA VAL A 9 -0.46 0.97 -2.39
C VAL A 9 0.86 0.57 -1.72
N PHE A 10 1.58 1.57 -1.22
CA PHE A 10 2.79 1.39 -0.44
C PHE A 10 2.89 2.47 0.65
N GLY A 11 3.71 2.22 1.68
CA GLY A 11 3.87 3.14 2.81
C GLY A 11 2.76 3.04 3.87
N GLU A 12 1.81 2.13 3.68
CA GLU A 12 0.72 1.80 4.60
C GLU A 12 1.25 1.40 5.98
N GLY A 13 2.44 0.80 6.06
CA GLY A 13 3.09 0.43 7.32
C GLY A 13 3.23 1.61 8.29
N ALA A 14 3.57 2.81 7.78
CA ALA A 14 3.66 4.02 8.60
C ALA A 14 2.29 4.47 9.16
N LEU A 15 1.19 4.06 8.52
CA LEU A 15 -0.18 4.42 8.91
C LEU A 15 -0.82 3.38 9.84
N VAL A 16 -0.54 2.09 9.62
CA VAL A 16 -1.24 0.98 10.28
C VAL A 16 -0.43 0.28 11.37
N GLN A 17 0.91 0.37 11.35
CA GLN A 17 1.70 -0.22 12.43
C GLN A 17 1.70 0.65 13.68
N LEU A 18 1.73 0.00 14.84
CA LEU A 18 1.67 0.66 16.16
C LEU A 18 2.84 1.61 16.39
N ASP A 19 4.00 1.29 15.82
CA ASP A 19 5.25 2.04 15.98
C ASP A 19 5.47 3.08 14.87
N HIS A 20 4.57 3.18 13.89
CA HIS A 20 4.69 4.07 12.73
C HIS A 20 5.99 3.90 11.93
N THR A 21 6.61 2.72 12.02
CA THR A 21 7.91 2.47 11.38
C THR A 21 7.78 2.31 9.87
N ARG A 22 8.70 2.97 9.15
CA ARG A 22 8.90 2.77 7.72
C ARG A 22 9.87 1.62 7.49
N PHE A 23 9.34 0.49 7.02
CA PHE A 23 10.15 -0.73 6.79
C PHE A 23 10.87 -0.75 5.44
N THR A 24 10.40 0.01 4.46
CA THR A 24 10.91 -0.08 3.08
C THR A 24 11.12 1.30 2.47
N THR A 25 11.96 1.34 1.42
CA THR A 25 12.11 2.50 0.56
C THR A 25 11.51 2.20 -0.81
N ALA A 26 10.60 3.06 -1.25
CA ALA A 26 10.12 3.05 -2.63
C ALA A 26 10.96 4.05 -3.45
N MET A 27 11.37 3.63 -4.64
CA MET A 27 12.09 4.46 -5.60
C MET A 27 11.40 4.34 -6.95
N ALA A 28 11.15 5.48 -7.58
CA ALA A 28 10.55 5.52 -8.90
C ALA A 28 11.48 4.91 -9.94
N LYS A 29 10.94 4.02 -10.78
CA LYS A 29 11.65 3.44 -11.92
C LYS A 29 11.37 4.17 -13.24
N THR A 30 10.28 4.91 -13.29
CA THR A 30 9.79 5.71 -14.43
C THR A 30 9.12 6.98 -13.90
N ASP A 31 8.75 7.90 -14.78
CA ASP A 31 7.84 8.98 -14.43
C ASP A 31 6.53 8.41 -13.88
N TYR A 32 5.97 9.06 -12.85
CA TYR A 32 4.82 8.57 -12.11
C TYR A 32 4.01 9.71 -11.51
N GLN A 33 2.77 9.41 -11.11
CA GLN A 33 1.95 10.26 -10.27
C GLN A 33 1.46 9.46 -9.07
N LEU A 34 1.45 10.08 -7.89
CA LEU A 34 0.92 9.48 -6.67
C LEU A 34 -0.22 10.31 -6.11
N ALA A 35 -1.24 9.60 -5.63
CA ALA A 35 -2.16 10.15 -4.65
C ALA A 35 -1.55 9.96 -3.26
N GLU A 36 -1.29 11.06 -2.56
CA GLU A 36 -0.75 11.03 -1.20
C GLU A 36 -1.88 11.06 -0.16
N LEU A 37 -1.74 10.23 0.88
CA LEU A 37 -2.66 10.14 2.00
C LEU A 37 -1.91 10.20 3.32
N ASN A 38 -2.29 11.16 4.17
CA ASN A 38 -1.86 11.16 5.56
C ASN A 38 -2.81 10.27 6.41
N ARG A 39 -2.44 10.05 7.68
CA ARG A 39 -3.21 9.19 8.59
C ARG A 39 -4.66 9.66 8.79
N GLU A 40 -4.86 10.96 8.95
CA GLU A 40 -6.19 11.52 9.17
C GLU A 40 -7.11 11.26 7.97
N ARG A 41 -6.66 11.58 6.76
CA ARG A 41 -7.41 11.31 5.53
C ARG A 41 -7.61 9.81 5.30
N PHE A 42 -6.63 8.99 5.64
CA PHE A 42 -6.75 7.54 5.56
C PHE A 42 -7.88 7.02 6.45
N LEU A 43 -7.92 7.43 7.72
CA LEU A 43 -8.97 7.05 8.66
C LEU A 43 -10.35 7.58 8.24
N PHE A 44 -10.40 8.81 7.75
CA PHE A 44 -11.63 9.40 7.19
C PHE A 44 -12.15 8.58 6.00
N LEU A 45 -11.29 8.21 5.04
CA LEU A 45 -11.69 7.41 3.89
C LEU A 45 -12.16 6.01 4.28
N LEU A 46 -11.58 5.41 5.32
CA LEU A 46 -12.05 4.13 5.85
C LEU A 46 -13.46 4.23 6.44
N GLN A 47 -13.79 5.34 7.09
CA GLN A 47 -15.10 5.58 7.70
C GLN A 47 -16.16 5.92 6.66
N GLU A 48 -15.88 6.87 5.76
CA GLU A 48 -16.84 7.38 4.79
C GLU A 48 -16.97 6.52 3.54
N ILE A 49 -15.91 5.80 3.16
CA ILE A 49 -15.86 4.98 1.95
C ILE A 49 -15.38 3.57 2.31
N PRO A 50 -16.21 2.69 2.89
CA PRO A 50 -15.78 1.36 3.31
C PRO A 50 -15.15 0.51 2.20
N LEU A 51 -15.58 0.70 0.94
CA LEU A 51 -14.99 0.03 -0.23
C LEU A 51 -13.51 0.41 -0.47
N PHE A 52 -13.02 1.51 0.08
CA PHE A 52 -11.61 1.88 0.08
C PHE A 52 -10.75 0.81 0.77
N ALA A 53 -11.21 0.27 1.90
CA ALA A 53 -10.52 -0.79 2.63
C ALA A 53 -10.33 -2.04 1.75
N LEU A 54 -11.34 -2.41 0.96
CA LEU A 54 -11.26 -3.56 0.06
C LEU A 54 -10.19 -3.39 -1.02
N LYS A 55 -9.96 -2.16 -1.51
CA LYS A 55 -8.89 -1.89 -2.48
C LYS A 55 -7.51 -2.13 -1.85
N ILE A 56 -7.31 -1.67 -0.61
CA ILE A 56 -6.07 -1.90 0.13
C ILE A 56 -5.85 -3.39 0.36
N VAL A 57 -6.85 -4.09 0.89
CA VAL A 57 -6.77 -5.54 1.16
C VAL A 57 -6.47 -6.32 -0.12
N ARG A 58 -7.06 -5.93 -1.26
CA ARG A 58 -6.77 -6.56 -2.56
C ARG A 58 -5.31 -6.38 -2.97
N SER A 59 -4.78 -5.14 -2.95
CA SER A 59 -3.38 -4.89 -3.31
C SER A 59 -2.41 -5.67 -2.40
N LEU A 60 -2.64 -5.64 -1.07
CA LEU A 60 -1.80 -6.40 -0.12
C LEU A 60 -1.89 -7.91 -0.33
N SER A 61 -3.08 -8.45 -0.59
CA SER A 61 -3.28 -9.89 -0.87
C SER A 61 -2.59 -10.31 -2.16
N SER A 62 -2.71 -9.52 -3.23
CA SER A 62 -2.02 -9.78 -4.50
C SER A 62 -0.50 -9.78 -4.34
N ARG A 63 0.05 -8.84 -3.55
CA ARG A 63 1.48 -8.77 -3.25
C ARG A 63 1.95 -9.97 -2.42
N LEU A 64 1.20 -10.35 -1.39
CA LEU A 64 1.51 -11.54 -0.58
C LEU A 64 1.50 -12.81 -1.43
N HIS A 65 0.50 -12.97 -2.30
CA HIS A 65 0.45 -14.07 -3.26
C HIS A 65 1.71 -14.08 -4.13
N ASN A 66 2.04 -12.98 -4.79
CA ASN A 66 3.24 -12.90 -5.63
C ASN A 66 4.53 -13.27 -4.87
N LEU A 67 4.67 -12.83 -3.62
CA LEU A 67 5.83 -13.17 -2.80
C LEU A 67 5.92 -14.68 -2.47
N LEU A 68 4.78 -15.34 -2.24
CA LEU A 68 4.74 -16.77 -1.96
C LEU A 68 4.99 -17.62 -3.22
N PHE A 69 4.52 -17.17 -4.38
CA PHE A 69 4.59 -17.95 -5.63
C PHE A 69 5.81 -17.65 -6.53
N TYR A 70 6.54 -16.54 -6.30
CA TYR A 70 7.79 -16.23 -7.01
C TYR A 70 9.01 -17.01 -6.47
N ASN A 71 8.86 -17.78 -5.39
CA ASN A 71 9.91 -18.62 -4.79
C ASN A 71 9.84 -20.11 -5.18
N ASN A 72 9.06 -20.45 -6.21
CA ASN A 72 9.05 -21.75 -6.91
C ASN A 72 9.36 -21.53 -8.40
#